data_AF-A0A1M2VYY0-F1
#
_entry.id   AF-A0A1M2VYY0-F1
#
_cell.length_a   1.000
_cell.length_b   1.000
_cell.length_c   1.000
_cell.angle_alpha   90.00
_cell.angle_beta   90.00
_cell.angle_gamma   90.00
#
_symmetry.space_group_name_H-M   'P 1'
#
loop_
_entity.id
_entity.type
_entity.pdbx_description
1 polymer ?
#
loop_
_entity_poly.entity_id
_entity_poly.type
_entity_poly.pdbx_seq_one_letter_code
_entity_poly.pdbx_strand_id
1 'polypeptide(L)'
;MEAELRSTLLRCSLVCKTFCDPALSALWWRLDNLVPLLRLLSCFVPTKVKRKGRVRQGGDPKDDTLYVLKGELSPKDWARFRQHARRMRVLNFPKIASVTPHIVSQLSKWNDGAPLLPGLKELTWLPAAPTDTAALLVGTERLELLHIVLSCCYKP
;
A
#
# COMPACT_ATOMS: atom_id res chain seq x y z
N MET A 1 7.61 -0.72 -19.26
CA MET A 1 6.81 -1.89 -19.70
C MET A 1 5.59 -2.11 -18.80
N GLU A 2 5.73 -2.12 -17.47
CA GLU A 2 4.60 -2.34 -16.54
C GLU A 2 3.50 -1.27 -16.61
N ALA A 3 3.83 0.00 -16.83
CA ALA A 3 2.84 1.08 -16.92
C ALA A 3 1.84 0.89 -18.10
N GLU A 4 2.34 0.45 -19.27
CA GLU A 4 1.51 0.16 -20.44
C GLU A 4 0.60 -1.05 -20.22
N LEU A 5 1.11 -2.09 -19.55
CA LEU A 5 0.31 -3.26 -19.17
C LEU A 5 -0.84 -2.86 -18.24
N ARG A 6 -0.58 -2.02 -17.23
CA ARG A 6 -1.63 -1.54 -16.31
C ARG A 6 -2.66 -0.67 -17.01
N SER A 7 -2.23 0.21 -17.91
CA SER A 7 -3.12 1.02 -18.76
C SER A 7 -4.03 0.12 -19.60
N THR A 8 -3.47 -0.92 -20.21
CA THR A 8 -4.21 -1.90 -21.00
C THR A 8 -5.23 -2.66 -20.16
N LEU A 9 -4.84 -3.19 -18.99
CA LEU A 9 -5.75 -3.87 -18.06
C LEU A 9 -6.88 -2.95 -17.60
N LEU A 10 -6.58 -1.69 -17.30
CA LEU A 10 -7.59 -0.70 -16.94
C LEU A 10 -8.57 -0.49 -18.09
N ARG A 11 -8.10 -0.32 -19.33
CA ARG A 11 -8.96 -0.21 -20.51
C ARG A 11 -9.82 -1.46 -20.69
N CYS A 12 -9.24 -2.66 -20.60
CA CYS A 12 -9.99 -3.91 -20.69
C CYS A 12 -11.10 -4.01 -19.64
N SER A 13 -10.85 -3.53 -18.41
CA SER A 13 -11.86 -3.54 -17.36
C SER A 13 -13.07 -2.65 -17.65
N LEU A 14 -12.92 -1.64 -18.51
CA LEU A 14 -13.96 -0.68 -18.89
C LEU A 14 -14.76 -1.12 -20.11
N VAL A 15 -14.28 -2.09 -20.90
CA VAL A 15 -14.92 -2.50 -22.16
C VAL A 15 -16.21 -3.31 -21.91
N CYS A 16 -16.17 -4.29 -21.01
CA CYS A 16 -17.37 -5.09 -20.70
C CYS A 16 -17.34 -5.71 -19.29
N LYS A 17 -18.51 -6.13 -18.81
CA LYS A 17 -18.66 -6.78 -17.49
C LYS A 17 -17.86 -8.09 -17.38
N THR A 18 -17.73 -8.83 -18.48
CA THR A 18 -16.98 -10.10 -18.53
C THR A 18 -15.48 -9.89 -18.32
N PHE A 19 -14.91 -8.82 -18.89
CA PHE A 19 -13.50 -8.49 -18.72
C PHE A 19 -13.21 -7.67 -17.45
N CYS A 20 -14.24 -7.03 -16.87
CA CYS A 20 -14.10 -6.21 -15.67
C CYS A 20 -13.45 -6.97 -14.51
N ASP A 21 -14.00 -8.12 -14.13
CA ASP A 21 -13.49 -8.87 -12.98
C ASP A 21 -12.07 -9.46 -13.17
N PRO A 22 -11.76 -10.16 -14.28
CA PRO A 22 -10.41 -10.68 -14.50
C PRO A 22 -9.38 -9.56 -14.69
N ALA A 23 -9.73 -8.46 -15.37
CA ALA A 23 -8.80 -7.35 -15.56
C ALA A 23 -8.53 -6.59 -14.26
N LEU A 24 -9.54 -6.37 -13.41
CA LEU A 24 -9.34 -5.82 -12.06
C LEU A 24 -8.52 -6.78 -11.21
N SER A 25 -8.79 -8.09 -11.27
CA SER A 25 -8.00 -9.07 -10.53
C SER A 25 -6.52 -9.02 -10.92
N ALA A 26 -6.20 -8.94 -12.21
CA ALA A 26 -4.83 -8.74 -12.67
C ALA A 26 -4.24 -7.38 -12.25
N LEU A 27 -5.04 -6.30 -12.31
CA LEU A 27 -4.60 -4.94 -11.95
C LEU A 27 -4.22 -4.83 -10.46
N TRP A 28 -4.97 -5.50 -9.59
CA TRP A 28 -4.76 -5.51 -8.14
C TRP A 28 -3.86 -6.66 -7.67
N TRP A 29 -3.47 -7.58 -8.54
CA TRP A 29 -2.66 -8.76 -8.18
C TRP A 29 -1.28 -8.38 -7.63
N ARG A 30 -0.60 -7.42 -8.25
CA ARG A 30 0.71 -6.90 -7.82
C ARG A 30 0.65 -5.38 -7.65
N LEU A 31 1.03 -4.87 -6.49
CA LEU A 31 1.20 -3.44 -6.25
C LEU A 31 2.61 -3.13 -5.74
N ASP A 32 3.16 -2.03 -6.21
CA ASP A 32 4.47 -1.52 -5.76
C ASP A 32 4.33 -0.40 -4.71
N ASN A 33 3.08 -0.09 -4.31
CA ASN A 33 2.77 0.85 -3.25
C ASN A 33 1.38 0.54 -2.69
N LEU A 34 1.18 0.74 -1.39
CA LEU A 34 -0.11 0.57 -0.72
C LEU A 34 -1.05 1.79 -0.91
N VAL A 35 -0.51 2.96 -1.28
CA VAL A 35 -1.27 4.20 -1.50
C VAL A 35 -2.49 4.02 -2.41
N PRO A 36 -2.43 3.34 -3.58
CA PRO A 36 -3.61 3.14 -4.44
C PRO A 36 -4.75 2.41 -3.74
N LEU A 37 -4.44 1.44 -2.87
CA LEU A 37 -5.43 0.72 -2.07
C LEU A 37 -6.02 1.63 -0.98
N LEU A 38 -5.16 2.38 -0.28
CA LEU A 38 -5.59 3.30 0.78
C LEU A 38 -6.43 4.47 0.26
N ARG A 39 -6.21 4.91 -0.99
CA ARG A 39 -7.03 5.95 -1.65
C ARG A 39 -8.48 5.53 -1.90
N LEU A 40 -8.83 4.25 -1.72
CA LEU A 40 -10.22 3.80 -1.70
C LEU A 40 -10.96 4.29 -0.45
N LEU A 41 -10.23 4.68 0.60
CA LEU A 41 -10.78 5.21 1.83
C LEU A 41 -10.90 6.74 1.69
N SER A 42 -12.12 7.26 1.74
CA SER A 42 -12.37 8.72 1.66
C SER A 42 -11.65 9.51 2.77
N CYS A 43 -11.42 8.89 3.92
CA CYS A 43 -10.68 9.49 5.03
C CYS A 43 -9.16 9.54 4.79
N PHE A 44 -8.60 8.84 3.79
CA PHE A 44 -7.16 8.85 3.51
C PHE A 44 -6.75 10.05 2.63
N VAL A 45 -6.10 11.04 3.24
CA VAL A 45 -5.81 12.33 2.58
C VAL A 45 -4.30 12.61 2.56
N PRO A 46 -3.73 13.04 1.41
CA PRO A 46 -2.36 13.52 1.35
C PRO A 46 -2.23 14.85 2.10
N THR A 47 -1.22 14.95 2.97
CA THR A 47 -0.82 16.17 3.68
C THR A 47 0.59 16.55 3.25
N LYS A 48 0.74 17.78 2.77
CA LYS A 48 2.05 18.35 2.46
C LYS A 48 2.73 18.72 3.76
N VAL A 49 3.82 18.04 4.11
CA VAL A 49 4.63 18.45 5.25
C VAL A 49 5.70 19.41 4.75
N LYS A 50 5.63 20.65 5.22
CA LYS A 50 6.77 21.57 5.10
C LYS A 50 7.82 21.08 6.09
N ARG A 51 8.83 20.32 5.65
CA ARG A 51 9.95 19.98 6.51
C ARG A 51 10.64 21.28 6.95
N LYS A 52 10.45 21.69 8.20
CA LYS A 52 11.31 22.67 8.88
C LYS A 52 12.60 21.95 9.28
N GLY A 53 13.49 21.69 8.33
CA GLY A 53 14.72 20.97 8.59
C GLY A 53 15.59 20.89 7.34
N ARG A 54 16.87 21.23 7.50
CA ARG A 54 17.88 21.43 6.46
C ARG A 54 17.74 20.44 5.29
N VAL A 55 17.67 21.02 4.09
CA VAL A 55 17.77 20.34 2.80
C VAL A 55 18.89 19.30 2.85
N ARG A 56 18.53 18.01 2.83
CA ARG A 56 19.48 16.97 2.40
C ARG A 56 19.62 17.18 0.89
N GLN A 57 20.70 17.84 0.47
CA GLN A 57 21.06 17.90 -0.94
C GLN A 57 21.20 16.45 -1.42
N GLY A 58 20.34 16.04 -2.36
CA GLY A 58 20.36 14.70 -2.97
C GLY A 58 19.08 13.87 -2.86
N GLY A 59 18.03 14.35 -2.18
CA GLY A 59 16.71 13.69 -2.21
C GLY A 59 15.80 14.30 -3.28
N ASP A 60 15.20 13.46 -4.14
CA ASP A 60 14.22 13.92 -5.14
C ASP A 60 13.13 14.80 -4.48
N PRO A 61 12.88 16.03 -4.98
CA PRO A 61 11.99 17.01 -4.34
C PRO A 61 10.48 16.64 -4.36
N LYS A 62 10.13 15.41 -4.72
CA LYS A 62 8.74 14.92 -4.84
C LYS A 62 8.24 14.10 -3.65
N ASP A 63 9.09 13.65 -2.73
CA ASP A 63 8.74 12.57 -1.77
C ASP A 63 8.36 13.04 -0.34
N ASP A 64 7.96 14.31 -0.16
CA ASP A 64 7.53 14.87 1.15
C ASP A 64 6.01 14.89 1.33
N THR A 65 5.31 13.96 0.67
CA THR A 65 3.87 13.76 0.88
C THR A 65 3.67 12.74 1.98
N LEU A 66 3.20 13.18 3.15
CA LEU A 66 2.71 12.26 4.18
C LEU A 66 1.22 12.03 3.99
N TYR A 67 0.73 10.88 4.46
CA TYR A 67 -0.70 10.60 4.47
C TYR A 67 -1.23 10.59 5.90
N VAL A 68 -2.49 10.97 6.05
CA VAL A 68 -3.23 10.97 7.32
C VAL A 68 -4.65 10.46 7.09
N LEU A 69 -5.26 9.90 8.13
CA LEU A 69 -6.68 9.58 8.15
C LEU A 69 -7.44 10.79 8.75
N LYS A 70 -8.30 11.43 7.96
CA LYS A 70 -9.18 12.54 8.38
C LYS A 70 -10.63 12.09 8.37
N GLY A 71 -11.30 12.19 9.50
CA GLY A 71 -12.71 11.83 9.64
C GLY A 71 -12.94 10.32 9.83
N GLU A 72 -14.19 9.92 9.64
CA GLU A 72 -14.65 8.55 9.90
C GLU A 72 -14.49 7.63 8.69
N LEU A 73 -14.28 6.34 8.95
CA LEU A 73 -14.19 5.32 7.92
C LEU A 73 -15.60 4.89 7.50
N SER A 74 -15.98 5.15 6.24
CA SER A 74 -17.26 4.68 5.72
C SER A 74 -17.27 3.15 5.56
N PRO A 75 -18.33 2.44 6.00
CA PRO A 75 -18.47 1.00 5.77
C PRO A 75 -18.42 0.60 4.29
N LYS A 76 -18.89 1.49 3.40
CA LYS A 76 -18.88 1.29 1.95
C LYS A 76 -17.46 1.32 1.38
N ASP A 77 -16.65 2.26 1.83
CA ASP A 77 -15.25 2.37 1.41
C ASP A 77 -14.44 1.20 1.98
N TRP A 78 -14.74 0.79 3.20
CA TRP A 78 -14.13 -0.39 3.82
C TRP A 78 -14.46 -1.68 3.07
N ALA A 79 -15.71 -1.87 2.63
CA ALA A 79 -16.09 -3.01 1.81
C ALA A 79 -15.30 -3.06 0.49
N ARG A 80 -15.13 -1.91 -0.18
CA ARG A 80 -14.32 -1.79 -1.41
C ARG A 80 -12.86 -2.10 -1.13
N PHE A 81 -12.29 -1.51 -0.08
CA PHE A 81 -10.92 -1.78 0.37
C PHE A 81 -10.69 -3.29 0.54
N ARG A 82 -11.55 -3.97 1.30
CA ARG A 82 -11.43 -5.43 1.53
C ARG A 82 -11.58 -6.25 0.24
N GLN A 83 -12.48 -5.85 -0.65
CA GLN A 83 -12.68 -6.54 -1.93
C GLN A 83 -11.41 -6.52 -2.79
N HIS A 84 -10.71 -5.39 -2.85
CA HIS A 84 -9.47 -5.25 -3.61
C HIS A 84 -8.27 -5.85 -2.88
N ALA A 85 -8.18 -5.68 -1.56
CA ALA A 85 -7.13 -6.24 -0.72
C ALA A 85 -7.05 -7.78 -0.83
N ARG A 86 -8.19 -8.46 -0.96
CA ARG A 86 -8.26 -9.92 -1.17
C ARG A 86 -7.66 -10.39 -2.50
N ARG A 87 -7.55 -9.52 -3.50
CA ARG A 87 -7.00 -9.84 -4.82
C ARG A 87 -5.48 -9.68 -4.87
N MET A 88 -4.91 -8.92 -3.93
CA MET A 88 -3.47 -8.71 -3.84
C MET A 88 -2.75 -10.00 -3.49
N ARG A 89 -1.67 -10.29 -4.24
CA ARG A 89 -0.76 -11.43 -4.05
C ARG A 89 0.67 -10.98 -3.87
N VAL A 90 1.08 -9.91 -4.56
CA VAL A 90 2.44 -9.37 -4.47
C VAL A 90 2.41 -7.92 -4.02
N LEU A 91 3.19 -7.58 -3.00
CA LEU A 91 3.41 -6.22 -2.55
C LEU A 91 4.92 -5.94 -2.55
N ASN A 92 5.36 -5.09 -3.47
CA ASN A 92 6.75 -4.69 -3.57
C ASN A 92 6.94 -3.31 -2.97
N PHE A 93 7.99 -3.15 -2.16
CA PHE A 93 8.43 -1.86 -1.63
C PHE A 93 7.27 -0.98 -1.19
N PRO A 94 6.39 -1.44 -0.28
CA PRO A 94 5.35 -0.57 0.21
C PRO A 94 6.10 0.64 0.77
N LYS A 95 5.87 1.82 0.17
CA LYS A 95 6.43 3.08 0.69
C LYS A 95 5.72 3.37 2.01
N ILE A 96 5.88 2.50 3.00
CA ILE A 96 5.31 2.60 4.35
C ILE A 96 5.89 3.85 5.02
N ALA A 97 7.10 4.28 4.62
CA ALA A 97 7.62 5.59 5.01
C ALA A 97 6.67 6.77 4.70
N SER A 98 5.82 6.66 3.65
CA SER A 98 4.77 7.65 3.36
C SER A 98 3.46 7.38 4.13
N VAL A 99 3.20 6.12 4.49
CA VAL A 99 2.02 5.67 5.23
C VAL A 99 2.41 5.42 6.70
N THR A 100 2.28 6.46 7.53
CA THR A 100 2.65 6.44 8.95
C THR A 100 2.18 5.14 9.64
N PRO A 101 3.02 4.48 10.47
CA PRO A 101 2.66 3.25 11.20
C PRO A 101 1.33 3.31 11.95
N HIS A 102 0.95 4.51 12.40
CA HIS A 102 -0.35 4.79 13.02
C HIS A 102 -1.55 4.43 12.12
N ILE A 103 -1.46 4.68 10.81
CA ILE A 103 -2.52 4.35 9.83
C ILE A 103 -2.71 2.84 9.78
N VAL A 104 -1.62 2.09 9.68
CA VAL A 104 -1.66 0.62 9.61
C VAL A 104 -2.25 0.04 10.91
N SER A 105 -1.82 0.54 12.06
CA SER A 105 -2.36 0.13 13.37
C SER A 105 -3.85 0.43 13.49
N GLN A 106 -4.30 1.61 13.05
CA GLN A 106 -5.72 1.95 13.06
C GLN A 106 -6.51 1.01 12.16
N LEU A 107 -6.08 0.80 10.92
CA LEU A 107 -6.76 -0.12 10.00
C LEU A 107 -6.80 -1.56 10.53
N SER A 108 -5.75 -2.03 11.21
CA SER A 108 -5.75 -3.35 11.86
C SER A 108 -6.81 -3.45 12.95
N LYS A 109 -7.00 -2.42 13.78
CA LYS A 109 -8.10 -2.38 14.77
C LYS A 109 -9.48 -2.44 14.10
N TRP A 110 -9.66 -1.76 12.97
CA TRP A 110 -10.91 -1.81 12.18
C TRP A 110 -11.15 -3.16 11.50
N ASN A 111 -10.11 -3.97 11.34
CA ASN A 111 -10.20 -5.31 10.78
C ASN A 111 -10.24 -6.39 11.87
N ASP A 112 -10.58 -6.02 13.11
CA ASP A 112 -10.62 -6.93 14.27
C ASP A 112 -9.29 -7.69 14.50
N GLY A 113 -8.17 -7.06 14.15
CA GLY A 113 -6.84 -7.69 14.22
C GLY A 113 -6.55 -8.68 13.10
N ALA A 114 -7.50 -8.94 12.19
CA ALA A 114 -7.27 -9.76 11.02
C ALA A 114 -6.29 -9.07 10.04
N PRO A 115 -5.59 -9.84 9.19
CA PRO A 115 -4.65 -9.28 8.25
C PRO A 115 -5.32 -8.40 7.20
N LEU A 116 -4.75 -7.22 6.96
CA LEU A 116 -5.27 -6.26 5.97
C LEU A 116 -5.20 -6.79 4.55
N LEU A 117 -4.18 -7.61 4.25
CA LEU A 117 -3.96 -8.25 2.95
C LEU A 117 -4.02 -9.78 3.11
N PRO A 118 -5.23 -10.37 3.27
CA PRO A 118 -5.37 -11.78 3.61
C PRO A 118 -4.92 -12.74 2.50
N GLY A 119 -4.73 -12.25 1.28
CA GLY A 119 -4.30 -13.03 0.14
C GLY A 119 -2.82 -12.87 -0.23
N LEU A 120 -2.06 -12.07 0.51
CA LEU A 120 -0.69 -11.75 0.14
C LEU A 120 0.21 -12.99 0.21
N LYS A 121 0.98 -13.22 -0.86
CA LYS A 121 1.92 -14.34 -1.02
C LYS A 121 3.36 -13.88 -1.01
N GLU A 122 3.63 -12.73 -1.63
CA GLU A 122 4.98 -12.18 -1.77
C GLU A 122 5.00 -10.78 -1.17
N LEU A 123 5.92 -10.55 -0.23
CA LEU A 123 6.20 -9.23 0.33
C LEU A 123 7.68 -8.91 0.15
N THR A 124 7.97 -7.82 -0.57
CA THR A 124 9.30 -7.21 -0.59
C THR A 124 9.27 -5.97 0.29
N TRP A 125 10.02 -5.99 1.38
CA TRP A 125 9.99 -4.98 2.43
C TRP A 125 11.37 -4.35 2.63
N LEU A 126 11.41 -3.02 2.71
CA LEU A 126 12.61 -2.25 3.05
C LEU A 126 12.33 -1.51 4.37
N PRO A 127 12.78 -2.05 5.52
CA PRO A 127 12.51 -1.45 6.82
C PRO A 127 13.13 -0.06 6.92
N ALA A 128 12.30 0.98 7.03
CA ALA A 128 12.78 2.35 7.19
C ALA A 128 13.13 2.70 8.64
N ALA A 129 12.55 1.97 9.60
CA ALA A 129 12.75 2.15 11.04
C ALA A 129 12.46 0.83 11.78
N PRO A 130 13.00 0.62 12.99
CA PRO A 130 12.71 -0.56 13.81
C PRO A 130 11.25 -0.65 14.29
N THR A 131 10.48 0.45 14.24
CA THR A 131 9.05 0.50 14.60
C THR A 131 8.11 0.20 13.43
N ASP A 132 8.64 -0.39 12.36
CA ASP A 132 7.89 -0.54 11.11
C ASP A 132 6.80 -1.63 11.25
N THR A 133 5.57 -1.20 11.00
CA THR A 133 4.34 -1.98 11.18
C THR A 133 3.99 -2.85 9.97
N ALA A 134 4.92 -3.05 9.03
CA ALA A 134 4.71 -3.89 7.86
C ALA A 134 4.17 -5.29 8.20
N ALA A 135 4.58 -5.84 9.35
CA ALA A 135 4.07 -7.12 9.85
C ALA A 135 2.54 -7.15 10.03
N LEU A 136 1.90 -6.02 10.38
CA LEU A 136 0.44 -5.92 10.53
C LEU A 136 -0.32 -5.94 9.20
N LEU A 137 0.38 -5.70 8.09
CA LEU A 137 -0.23 -5.75 6.75
C LEU A 137 -0.45 -7.20 6.29
N VAL A 138 0.33 -8.14 6.81
CA VAL A 138 0.44 -9.49 6.26
C VAL A 138 -0.26 -10.51 7.14
N GLY A 139 -1.13 -11.31 6.52
CA GLY A 139 -1.61 -12.54 7.14
C GLY A 139 -0.51 -13.58 7.04
N THR A 140 -0.01 -14.03 8.19
CA THR A 140 1.08 -15.01 8.28
C THR A 140 0.77 -16.34 7.59
N GLU A 141 -0.51 -16.67 7.40
CA GLU A 141 -0.93 -18.00 6.89
C GLU A 141 -0.78 -18.22 5.38
N ARG A 142 -0.63 -17.15 4.57
CA ARG A 142 -0.55 -17.27 3.10
C ARG A 142 0.71 -16.68 2.49
N LEU A 143 1.61 -16.17 3.32
CA LEU A 143 2.87 -15.61 2.88
C LEU A 143 3.82 -16.75 2.47
N GLU A 144 4.09 -16.85 1.18
CA GLU A 144 5.00 -17.85 0.61
C GLU A 144 6.44 -17.30 0.59
N LEU A 145 6.60 -15.98 0.47
CA LEU A 145 7.90 -15.38 0.25
C LEU A 145 7.99 -13.96 0.87
N LEU A 146 9.02 -13.78 1.69
CA LEU A 146 9.34 -12.52 2.37
C LEU A 146 10.77 -12.11 2.02
N HIS A 147 10.91 -11.05 1.23
CA HIS A 147 12.21 -10.42 0.96
C HIS A 147 12.38 -9.20 1.85
N ILE A 148 13.32 -9.27 2.80
CA ILE A 148 13.72 -8.13 3.61
C ILE A 148 14.98 -7.53 2.99
N VAL A 149 14.88 -6.31 2.50
CA VAL A 149 16.02 -5.56 1.95
C VAL A 149 16.54 -4.65 3.04
N LEU A 150 17.68 -5.02 3.63
CA LEU A 150 18.39 -4.22 4.61
C LEU A 150 19.33 -3.25 3.88
N SER A 151 18.88 -2.01 3.66
CA SER A 151 19.80 -0.95 3.24
C SER A 151 20.60 -0.51 4.47
N CYS A 152 21.85 -0.96 4.60
CA CYS A 152 22.78 -0.44 5.58
C CYS A 152 23.00 1.05 5.31
N CYS A 153 22.32 1.91 6.05
CA CYS A 153 22.68 3.31 6.17
C CYS A 153 23.97 3.42 6.99
N TYR A 154 25.10 3.00 6.41
CA TYR A 154 26.42 3.28 6.96
C TYR A 154 26.66 4.77 6.78
N LYS A 155 26.53 5.54 7.85
CA LYS A 155 27.06 6.91 7.91
C LYS A 155 28.30 6.87 8.80
N PRO A 156 29.50 7.12 8.25
CA PRO A 156 30.67 7.43 9.07
C PRO A 156 30.46 8.74 9.83
#